data_AF-A0A939UH36-F1
#
_entry.id   AF-A0A939UH36-F1
#
_cell.length_a   1.000
_cell.length_b   1.000
_cell.length_c   1.000
_cell.angle_alpha   90.00
_cell.angle_beta   90.00
_cell.angle_gamma   90.00
#
_symmetry.space_group_name_H-M   'P 1'
#
loop_
_entity.id
_entity.type
_entity.pdbx_description
1 polymer ?
#
loop_
_entity_poly.entity_id
_entity_poly.type
_entity_poly.pdbx_seq_one_letter_code
_entity_poly.pdbx_strand_id
1 'polypeptide(L)'
;MDYFEKKQWIRIAVCVVLVAAIVLGMTGVFSGGKQLEYRDESAHPDEAETENQLHDELMGAIVQSLNREHENSYVTDYLAQDTYLANIYEGFGFAKEYGSARGHAYTLEDVQKTARPHAKANCLTCKTPDMHKMIAEQGVSVYSMPFEEVMAQTTNTISCYTCHGDDSGNNGQMAVTHQYVNEALGENASAINPVSLTCGQCHIEYYFTPENSETMMPYHSVEGTTPEAILAYYDEIGFSDWEQPGTGTKMLKAQHPELETYLQGKHASILSCADCHMAKATTESGKEYHDHHVVSPLNSEVILNRCAECHGSGAAISARVREIQTKVTARETQVGTRLSAFKDTFTAAVEAGKLGEEQLEAVRKLHREAQWYFDFCYVENSEGAHNSSLAMKCLDTADEKLTEAYGLLADSGVEVSAEELSSGKAEAETQAADGSVTEKGFGGDVTVHLEQDEDGTVKALTIDTPNETDGLGKRASDAEFTEQFIGKAGPFAFGENGIEALSGATVTSTAALTAINKAMSGDTAAETPAEEKTEEPAEEKKEEPAPVKEEAEPAKKKAPAKKKAKKEE
;
A
#
# COMPACT_ATOMS: atom_id res chain seq x y z
N MET A 1 -11.78 58.21 29.80
CA MET A 1 -11.17 56.95 29.34
C MET A 1 -11.85 55.81 30.08
N ASP A 2 -12.67 55.10 29.33
CA ASP A 2 -13.60 54.09 29.82
C ASP A 2 -12.85 52.81 30.26
N TYR A 3 -13.45 52.06 31.18
CA TYR A 3 -12.92 50.80 31.72
C TYR A 3 -12.63 49.75 30.63
N PHE A 4 -13.28 49.87 29.48
CA PHE A 4 -13.06 49.05 28.29
C PHE A 4 -11.76 49.38 27.52
N GLU A 5 -11.33 50.65 27.46
CA GLU A 5 -10.09 51.01 26.77
C GLU A 5 -8.84 50.50 27.52
N LYS A 6 -8.88 50.49 28.86
CA LYS A 6 -7.76 49.97 29.68
C LYS A 6 -7.50 48.48 29.46
N LYS A 7 -8.54 47.66 29.26
CA LYS A 7 -8.36 46.21 29.00
C LYS A 7 -7.81 45.93 27.62
N GLN A 8 -8.13 46.76 26.63
CA GLN A 8 -7.61 46.61 25.27
C GLN A 8 -6.12 46.98 25.19
N TRP A 9 -5.71 48.05 25.88
CA TRP A 9 -4.29 48.40 26.01
C TRP A 9 -3.48 47.39 26.82
N ILE A 10 -4.04 46.79 27.87
CA ILE A 10 -3.38 45.73 28.63
C ILE A 10 -3.21 44.46 27.78
N ARG A 11 -4.20 44.09 26.95
CA ARG A 11 -4.09 42.94 26.04
C ARG A 11 -3.05 43.17 24.94
N ILE A 12 -3.01 44.36 24.35
CA ILE A 12 -2.00 44.73 23.34
C ILE A 12 -0.60 44.74 23.96
N ALA A 13 -0.44 45.30 25.16
CA ALA A 13 0.85 45.31 25.86
C ALA A 13 1.32 43.89 26.24
N VAL A 14 0.41 43.00 26.66
CA VAL A 14 0.74 41.59 26.96
C VAL A 14 1.12 40.82 25.69
N CYS A 15 0.43 41.04 24.57
CA CYS A 15 0.80 40.43 23.28
C CYS A 15 2.15 40.94 22.76
N VAL A 16 2.44 42.24 22.89
CA VAL A 16 3.73 42.82 22.46
C VAL A 16 4.88 42.32 23.34
N VAL A 17 4.67 42.14 24.65
CA VAL A 17 5.70 41.57 25.55
C VAL A 17 5.90 40.07 25.29
N LEU A 18 4.84 39.31 24.98
CA LEU A 18 4.96 37.90 24.61
C LEU A 18 5.68 37.70 23.26
N VAL A 19 5.35 38.51 22.25
CA VAL A 19 6.05 38.48 20.95
C VAL A 19 7.50 38.93 21.10
N ALA A 20 7.78 39.97 21.90
CA ALA A 20 9.16 40.38 22.17
C ALA A 20 9.96 39.34 22.97
N ALA A 21 9.33 38.62 23.91
CA ALA A 21 9.96 37.54 24.66
C ALA A 21 10.22 36.29 23.80
N ILE A 22 9.35 35.99 22.83
CA ILE A 22 9.55 34.92 21.85
C ILE A 22 10.68 35.28 20.88
N VAL A 23 10.71 36.52 20.38
CA VAL A 23 11.78 37.01 19.48
C VAL A 23 13.13 37.13 20.21
N LEU A 24 13.14 37.53 21.49
CA LEU A 24 14.36 37.54 22.33
C LEU A 24 14.78 36.14 22.79
N GLY A 25 13.83 35.21 22.98
CA GLY A 25 14.10 33.81 23.25
C GLY A 25 14.70 33.08 22.04
N MET A 26 14.24 33.41 20.83
CA MET A 26 14.76 32.84 19.58
C MET A 26 16.13 33.41 19.18
N THR A 27 16.46 34.65 19.56
CA THR A 27 17.79 35.24 19.30
C THR A 27 18.86 34.84 20.31
N GLY A 28 18.47 34.26 21.46
CA GLY A 28 19.38 33.80 22.52
C GLY A 28 19.75 32.30 22.48
N VAL A 29 19.16 31.51 21.58
CA VAL A 29 19.38 30.04 21.49
C VAL A 29 20.25 29.64 20.29
N PHE A 30 20.62 30.58 19.41
CA PHE A 30 21.48 30.31 18.24
C PHE A 30 22.93 30.81 18.36
N SER A 31 23.48 30.85 19.58
CA SER A 31 24.93 31.07 19.76
C SER A 31 25.48 30.15 20.84
N GLY A 32 25.64 28.90 20.46
CA GLY A 32 26.13 27.84 21.32
C GLY A 32 26.15 26.49 20.64
N GLY A 33 26.41 26.45 19.33
CA GLY A 33 26.83 25.22 18.68
C GLY A 33 28.14 24.80 19.33
N LYS A 34 28.08 23.86 20.28
CA LYS A 34 29.24 23.06 20.62
C LYS A 34 29.69 22.44 19.30
N GLN A 35 30.84 22.87 18.83
CA GLN A 35 31.64 22.17 17.85
C GLN A 35 31.77 20.74 18.37
N LEU A 36 30.99 19.81 17.81
CA LEU A 36 31.13 18.40 18.13
C LEU A 36 32.50 17.98 17.61
N GLU A 37 33.34 17.55 18.54
CA GLU A 37 34.71 17.14 18.27
C GLU A 37 34.71 15.97 17.28
N TYR A 38 35.53 16.14 16.25
CA TYR A 38 35.77 15.19 15.17
C TYR A 38 36.55 13.99 15.71
N ARG A 39 36.17 12.79 15.22
CA ARG A 39 36.89 11.51 15.18
C ARG A 39 37.95 11.26 16.26
N ASP A 40 37.75 10.20 17.04
CA ASP A 40 38.74 9.66 17.97
C ASP A 40 40.15 9.60 17.34
N GLU A 41 41.02 10.55 17.73
CA GLU A 41 42.41 10.66 17.27
C GLU A 41 43.30 9.51 17.78
N SER A 42 42.75 8.53 18.49
CA SER A 42 43.49 7.35 18.95
C SER A 42 43.56 6.21 17.93
N ALA A 43 42.85 6.28 16.79
CA ALA A 43 42.98 5.28 15.73
C ALA A 43 44.39 5.34 15.12
N HIS A 44 45.11 4.21 15.14
CA HIS A 44 46.43 4.11 14.51
C HIS A 44 46.32 4.39 13.00
N PRO A 45 47.35 4.94 12.34
CA PRO A 45 47.29 5.31 10.91
C PRO A 45 46.82 4.16 10.00
N ASP A 46 47.26 2.94 10.30
CA ASP A 46 46.89 1.72 9.57
C ASP A 46 45.43 1.31 9.79
N GLU A 47 44.87 1.58 10.98
CA GLU A 47 43.45 1.34 11.31
C GLU A 47 42.56 2.37 10.62
N ALA A 48 42.99 3.64 10.57
CA ALA A 48 42.26 4.71 9.88
C ALA A 48 42.24 4.52 8.35
N GLU A 49 43.33 4.05 7.74
CA GLU A 49 43.34 3.70 6.32
C GLU A 49 42.46 2.48 6.02
N THR A 50 42.46 1.48 6.90
CA THR A 50 41.58 0.29 6.77
C THR A 50 40.11 0.65 6.95
N GLU A 51 39.77 1.50 7.93
CA GLU A 51 38.40 1.96 8.18
C GLU A 51 37.86 2.80 7.02
N ASN A 52 38.69 3.68 6.44
CA ASN A 52 38.32 4.43 5.24
C ASN A 52 38.08 3.51 4.03
N GLN A 53 38.91 2.48 3.83
CA GLN A 53 38.70 1.51 2.75
C GLN A 53 37.41 0.70 2.92
N LEU A 54 37.10 0.28 4.15
CA LEU A 54 35.85 -0.43 4.46
C LEU A 54 34.63 0.48 4.27
N HIS A 55 34.74 1.78 4.58
CA HIS A 55 33.70 2.76 4.32
C HIS A 55 33.48 2.97 2.81
N ASP A 56 34.56 3.14 2.04
CA ASP A 56 34.49 3.32 0.59
C ASP A 56 33.87 2.10 -0.10
N GLU A 57 34.19 0.88 0.36
CA GLU A 57 33.56 -0.36 -0.13
C GLU A 57 32.05 -0.40 0.17
N LEU A 58 31.66 -0.10 1.41
CA LEU A 58 30.26 -0.03 1.83
C LEU A 58 29.47 0.99 1.00
N MET A 59 30.00 2.21 0.86
CA MET A 59 29.38 3.26 0.06
C MET A 59 29.32 2.87 -1.42
N GLY A 60 30.36 2.21 -1.94
CA GLY A 60 30.38 1.66 -3.29
C GLY A 60 29.27 0.62 -3.50
N ALA A 61 29.04 -0.28 -2.54
CA ALA A 61 27.96 -1.28 -2.60
C ALA A 61 26.57 -0.63 -2.54
N ILE A 62 26.37 0.36 -1.67
CA ILE A 62 25.12 1.13 -1.58
C ILE A 62 24.83 1.84 -2.90
N VAL A 63 25.79 2.59 -3.45
CA VAL A 63 25.62 3.30 -4.73
C VAL A 63 25.34 2.33 -5.88
N GLN A 64 26.02 1.19 -5.92
CA GLN A 64 25.74 0.15 -6.91
C GLN A 64 24.32 -0.39 -6.78
N SER A 65 23.83 -0.61 -5.55
CA SER A 65 22.46 -1.05 -5.34
C SER A 65 21.42 0.00 -5.73
N LEU A 66 21.62 1.28 -5.38
CA LEU A 66 20.75 2.37 -5.78
C LEU A 66 20.67 2.52 -7.31
N ASN A 67 21.77 2.32 -8.02
CA ASN A 67 21.78 2.39 -9.48
C ASN A 67 20.94 1.28 -10.14
N ARG A 68 20.61 0.19 -9.43
CA ARG A 68 19.73 -0.85 -9.96
C ARG A 68 18.26 -0.44 -9.97
N GLU A 69 17.87 0.70 -9.39
CA GLU A 69 16.53 1.27 -9.58
C GLU A 69 16.14 1.42 -11.06
N HIS A 70 17.13 1.57 -11.96
CA HIS A 70 16.91 1.57 -13.41
C HIS A 70 16.40 0.22 -13.98
N GLU A 71 16.56 -0.89 -13.26
CA GLU A 71 16.05 -2.20 -13.66
C GLU A 71 14.52 -2.24 -13.59
N ASN A 72 13.93 -1.52 -12.63
CA ASN A 72 12.49 -1.36 -12.50
C ASN A 72 11.97 -0.28 -13.45
N SER A 73 11.90 -0.59 -14.75
CA SER A 73 11.60 0.37 -15.82
C SER A 73 10.19 0.24 -16.42
N TYR A 74 9.47 -0.83 -16.06
CA TYR A 74 8.16 -1.16 -16.63
C TYR A 74 7.06 -0.26 -16.09
N VAL A 75 6.11 0.10 -16.97
CA VAL A 75 4.94 0.92 -16.63
C VAL A 75 3.71 0.26 -17.24
N THR A 76 2.69 0.04 -16.41
CA THR A 76 1.34 -0.32 -16.83
C THR A 76 0.53 0.95 -17.06
N ASP A 77 -0.21 1.03 -18.17
CA ASP A 77 -1.18 2.09 -18.41
C ASP A 77 -2.50 1.73 -17.72
N TYR A 78 -2.80 2.40 -16.60
CA TYR A 78 -4.00 2.15 -15.82
C TYR A 78 -5.27 2.62 -16.54
N LEU A 79 -5.20 3.65 -17.39
CA LEU A 79 -6.38 4.07 -18.16
C LEU A 79 -6.76 3.04 -19.22
N ALA A 80 -5.79 2.27 -19.72
CA ALA A 80 -6.02 1.17 -20.64
C ALA A 80 -6.46 -0.11 -19.93
N GLN A 81 -5.89 -0.41 -18.75
CA GLN A 81 -6.25 -1.57 -17.93
C GLN A 81 -7.66 -1.44 -17.33
N ASP A 82 -7.93 -0.29 -16.71
CA ASP A 82 -9.13 0.04 -15.95
C ASP A 82 -9.85 1.21 -16.61
N THR A 83 -10.62 0.90 -17.67
CA THR A 83 -11.20 1.93 -18.55
C THR A 83 -12.20 2.86 -17.86
N TYR A 84 -12.75 2.46 -16.71
CA TYR A 84 -13.64 3.31 -15.89
C TYR A 84 -12.91 4.54 -15.30
N LEU A 85 -11.58 4.50 -15.16
CA LEU A 85 -10.79 5.59 -14.59
C LEU A 85 -10.88 6.89 -15.38
N ALA A 86 -10.85 6.79 -16.71
CA ALA A 86 -10.95 7.95 -17.58
C ALA A 86 -12.27 8.69 -17.37
N ASN A 87 -13.34 7.96 -17.04
CA ASN A 87 -14.65 8.55 -16.75
C ASN A 87 -14.71 9.18 -15.34
N ILE A 88 -14.32 8.45 -14.29
CA ILE A 88 -14.41 8.97 -12.91
C ILE A 88 -13.47 10.16 -12.65
N TYR A 89 -12.35 10.24 -13.39
CA TYR A 89 -11.41 11.36 -13.33
C TYR A 89 -11.66 12.44 -14.40
N GLU A 90 -12.80 12.41 -15.08
CA GLU A 90 -13.14 13.41 -16.09
C GLU A 90 -12.97 14.84 -15.53
N GLY A 91 -12.36 15.70 -16.33
CA GLY A 91 -12.04 17.08 -15.95
C GLY A 91 -10.75 17.24 -15.14
N PHE A 92 -10.11 16.13 -14.73
CA PHE A 92 -8.86 16.15 -13.96
C PHE A 92 -7.67 15.59 -14.74
N GLY A 93 -6.45 15.88 -14.28
CA GLY A 93 -5.22 15.48 -14.97
C GLY A 93 -5.09 13.97 -15.16
N PHE A 94 -5.57 13.18 -14.19
CA PHE A 94 -5.49 11.72 -14.19
C PHE A 94 -6.31 11.05 -15.30
N ALA A 95 -7.34 11.69 -15.85
CA ALA A 95 -8.05 11.18 -17.03
C ALA A 95 -7.25 11.30 -18.34
N LYS A 96 -6.11 12.02 -18.34
CA LYS A 96 -5.25 12.16 -19.52
C LYS A 96 -4.17 11.09 -19.57
N GLU A 97 -3.57 10.81 -18.41
CA GLU A 97 -2.49 9.83 -18.27
C GLU A 97 -2.33 9.41 -16.82
N TYR A 98 -2.44 8.11 -16.59
CA TYR A 98 -2.18 7.50 -15.30
C TYR A 98 -1.64 6.09 -15.50
N GLY A 99 -0.55 5.77 -14.82
CA GLY A 99 0.12 4.49 -14.95
C GLY A 99 0.91 4.13 -13.70
N SER A 100 1.34 2.88 -13.63
CA SER A 100 2.05 2.34 -12.47
C SER A 100 3.36 3.08 -12.22
N ALA A 101 3.75 3.18 -10.95
CA ALA A 101 5.07 3.65 -10.60
C ALA A 101 6.17 2.71 -11.15
N ARG A 102 7.34 3.29 -11.40
CA ARG A 102 8.58 2.57 -11.70
C ARG A 102 9.71 3.09 -10.79
N GLY A 103 10.92 2.57 -10.95
CA GLY A 103 12.03 2.84 -10.02
C GLY A 103 12.34 4.33 -9.83
N HIS A 104 12.89 4.67 -8.66
CA HIS A 104 13.16 6.05 -8.26
C HIS A 104 14.07 6.82 -9.23
N ALA A 105 14.87 6.11 -10.03
CA ALA A 105 15.74 6.72 -11.02
C ALA A 105 14.98 7.44 -12.16
N TYR A 106 13.66 7.20 -12.30
CA TYR A 106 12.84 7.74 -13.37
C TYR A 106 11.94 8.92 -12.98
N THR A 107 11.92 9.35 -11.72
CA THR A 107 10.95 10.35 -11.25
C THR A 107 10.98 11.66 -12.03
N LEU A 108 12.17 12.17 -12.37
CA LEU A 108 12.34 13.37 -13.20
C LEU A 108 11.90 13.15 -14.66
N GLU A 109 12.19 11.98 -15.22
CA GLU A 109 11.77 11.64 -16.58
C GLU A 109 10.25 11.57 -16.68
N ASP A 110 9.61 10.92 -15.71
CA ASP A 110 8.18 10.67 -15.72
C ASP A 110 7.38 11.95 -15.47
N VAL A 111 7.78 12.76 -14.49
CA VAL A 111 7.10 14.04 -14.22
C VAL A 111 7.27 15.03 -15.37
N GLN A 112 8.38 14.97 -16.12
CA GLN A 112 8.59 15.83 -17.29
C GLN A 112 7.76 15.39 -18.51
N LYS A 113 7.57 14.09 -18.71
CA LYS A 113 6.93 13.55 -19.91
C LYS A 113 5.42 13.41 -19.79
N THR A 114 4.89 13.38 -18.57
CA THR A 114 3.48 13.10 -18.35
C THR A 114 2.56 14.12 -19.01
N ALA A 115 1.46 13.66 -19.59
CA ALA A 115 0.41 14.51 -20.15
C ALA A 115 -0.48 15.17 -19.08
N ARG A 116 -0.33 14.79 -17.80
CA ARG A 116 -1.02 15.46 -16.69
C ARG A 116 -0.57 16.92 -16.58
N PRO A 117 -1.45 17.91 -16.41
CA PRO A 117 -1.04 19.31 -16.27
C PRO A 117 -0.18 19.55 -15.03
N HIS A 118 0.97 20.20 -15.19
CA HIS A 118 1.92 20.49 -14.11
C HIS A 118 2.58 21.87 -14.32
N ALA A 119 1.79 22.94 -14.36
CA ALA A 119 2.31 24.28 -14.68
C ALA A 119 3.29 24.85 -13.64
N LYS A 120 3.22 24.38 -12.39
CA LYS A 120 3.97 24.87 -11.25
C LYS A 120 4.92 23.81 -10.71
N ALA A 121 5.94 24.25 -9.98
CA ALA A 121 7.00 23.40 -9.46
C ALA A 121 6.56 22.48 -8.31
N ASN A 122 5.40 22.70 -7.69
CA ASN A 122 4.84 21.81 -6.66
C ASN A 122 4.70 20.34 -7.09
N CYS A 123 4.62 20.03 -8.38
CA CYS A 123 4.66 18.64 -8.87
C CYS A 123 6.04 17.97 -8.71
N LEU A 124 7.10 18.73 -8.42
CA LEU A 124 8.47 18.25 -8.21
C LEU A 124 8.80 17.92 -6.76
N THR A 125 7.91 18.27 -5.82
CA THR A 125 8.14 18.12 -4.39
C THR A 125 8.64 16.72 -4.06
N CYS A 126 7.94 15.68 -4.52
CA CYS A 126 8.31 14.29 -4.23
C CYS A 126 9.10 13.65 -5.39
N LYS A 127 9.90 14.43 -6.13
CA LYS A 127 10.63 13.95 -7.34
C LYS A 127 12.12 14.23 -7.29
N THR A 128 12.54 15.27 -6.57
CA THR A 128 13.94 15.70 -6.53
C THR A 128 14.32 16.37 -5.22
N PRO A 129 15.48 16.03 -4.61
CA PRO A 129 16.00 16.72 -3.45
C PRO A 129 16.41 18.18 -3.74
N ASP A 130 16.68 18.51 -5.01
CA ASP A 130 17.13 19.85 -5.41
C ASP A 130 16.05 20.90 -5.09
N MET A 131 14.76 20.53 -5.22
CA MET A 131 13.65 21.42 -4.87
C MET A 131 13.60 21.70 -3.36
N HIS A 132 13.87 20.72 -2.49
CA HIS A 132 13.86 20.95 -1.03
C HIS A 132 14.99 21.85 -0.59
N LYS A 133 16.15 21.75 -1.25
CA LYS A 133 17.22 22.72 -1.03
C LYS A 133 16.76 24.14 -1.41
N MET A 134 16.10 24.30 -2.57
CA MET A 134 15.55 25.60 -2.98
C MET A 134 14.50 26.11 -1.99
N ILE A 135 13.60 25.24 -1.50
CA ILE A 135 12.59 25.60 -0.48
C ILE A 135 13.27 26.05 0.82
N ALA A 136 14.31 25.35 1.28
CA ALA A 136 15.05 25.74 2.47
C ALA A 136 15.73 27.12 2.34
N GLU A 137 16.19 27.48 1.13
CA GLU A 137 16.86 28.75 0.83
C GLU A 137 15.89 29.91 0.53
N GLN A 138 14.76 29.63 -0.13
CA GLN A 138 13.87 30.63 -0.74
C GLN A 138 12.43 30.61 -0.19
N GLY A 139 12.10 29.63 0.66
CA GLY A 139 10.80 29.43 1.28
C GLY A 139 9.72 28.89 0.32
N VAL A 140 8.48 28.88 0.81
CA VAL A 140 7.29 28.28 0.17
C VAL A 140 6.94 28.86 -1.21
N SER A 141 7.54 30.00 -1.58
CA SER A 141 7.33 30.59 -2.91
C SER A 141 7.79 29.68 -4.06
N VAL A 142 8.74 28.77 -3.78
CA VAL A 142 9.26 27.79 -4.75
C VAL A 142 8.14 26.92 -5.32
N TYR A 143 7.16 26.49 -4.51
CA TYR A 143 6.04 25.67 -4.96
C TYR A 143 5.25 26.28 -6.12
N SER A 144 5.12 27.61 -6.14
CA SER A 144 4.39 28.34 -7.18
C SER A 144 5.23 28.81 -8.37
N MET A 145 6.54 28.53 -8.37
CA MET A 145 7.39 28.85 -9.52
C MET A 145 6.99 28.06 -10.76
N PRO A 146 7.25 28.55 -11.98
CA PRO A 146 7.02 27.79 -13.20
C PRO A 146 7.79 26.47 -13.17
N PHE A 147 7.10 25.36 -13.48
CA PHE A 147 7.69 24.02 -13.45
C PHE A 147 9.00 23.92 -14.24
N GLU A 148 9.00 24.43 -15.47
CA GLU A 148 10.17 24.38 -16.36
C GLU A 148 11.39 25.13 -15.81
N GLU A 149 11.17 26.20 -15.05
CA GLU A 149 12.28 26.98 -14.45
C GLU A 149 12.96 26.20 -13.33
N VAL A 150 12.19 25.50 -12.51
CA VAL A 150 12.74 24.65 -11.44
C VAL A 150 13.34 23.38 -12.04
N MET A 151 12.65 22.73 -12.99
CA MET A 151 13.17 21.56 -13.70
C MET A 151 14.53 21.80 -14.34
N ALA A 152 14.73 22.95 -15.01
CA ALA A 152 15.99 23.29 -15.65
C ALA A 152 17.17 23.44 -14.65
N GLN A 153 16.88 23.62 -13.37
CA GLN A 153 17.86 23.73 -12.28
C GLN A 153 18.02 22.41 -11.49
N THR A 154 17.18 21.41 -11.78
CA THR A 154 17.24 20.11 -11.13
C THR A 154 18.11 19.16 -11.93
N THR A 155 18.98 18.42 -11.24
CA THR A 155 19.87 17.43 -11.86
C THR A 155 19.79 16.08 -11.16
N ASN A 156 19.32 16.06 -9.91
CA ASN A 156 19.24 14.86 -9.10
C ASN A 156 17.81 14.34 -9.09
N THR A 157 17.64 13.09 -9.47
CA THR A 157 16.47 12.32 -9.07
C THR A 157 16.48 12.08 -7.54
N ILE A 158 15.50 11.34 -7.02
CA ILE A 158 15.53 10.86 -5.63
C ILE A 158 16.91 10.23 -5.32
N SER A 159 17.57 10.73 -4.28
CA SER A 159 18.98 10.40 -3.99
C SER A 159 19.24 10.27 -2.50
N CYS A 160 20.51 10.10 -2.12
CA CYS A 160 20.93 10.00 -0.72
C CYS A 160 20.35 11.13 0.14
N TYR A 161 20.37 12.38 -0.37
CA TYR A 161 19.91 13.54 0.39
C TYR A 161 18.43 13.43 0.77
N THR A 162 17.58 12.83 -0.09
CA THR A 162 16.14 12.70 0.17
C THR A 162 15.86 12.04 1.52
N CYS A 163 16.64 11.02 1.88
CA CYS A 163 16.45 10.22 3.10
C CYS A 163 17.49 10.48 4.19
N HIS A 164 18.67 10.99 3.83
CA HIS A 164 19.80 11.19 4.76
C HIS A 164 20.15 12.66 5.02
N GLY A 165 19.59 13.61 4.27
CA GLY A 165 19.91 15.02 4.39
C GLY A 165 21.37 15.36 4.03
N ASP A 166 21.88 16.45 4.59
CA ASP A 166 23.29 16.87 4.45
C ASP A 166 24.16 16.03 5.39
N ASP A 167 24.70 14.91 4.90
CA ASP A 167 25.50 13.96 5.69
C ASP A 167 26.91 14.50 5.99
N SER A 168 26.97 15.53 6.83
CA SER A 168 28.20 16.06 7.39
C SER A 168 28.62 15.31 8.67
N GLY A 169 28.59 13.98 8.64
CA GLY A 169 29.21 13.12 9.65
C GLY A 169 28.28 12.25 10.50
N ASN A 170 27.13 11.81 9.97
CA ASN A 170 26.10 11.12 10.75
C ASN A 170 26.03 9.59 10.53
N ASN A 171 27.00 8.95 9.88
CA ASN A 171 27.11 7.48 9.79
C ASN A 171 25.81 6.78 9.33
N GLY A 172 25.08 7.36 8.36
CA GLY A 172 23.86 6.77 7.81
C GLY A 172 22.57 7.04 8.60
N GLN A 173 22.52 8.08 9.45
CA GLN A 173 21.25 8.52 10.05
C GLN A 173 20.22 8.94 8.99
N MET A 174 18.95 8.78 9.35
CA MET A 174 17.80 9.19 8.56
C MET A 174 17.39 10.62 8.90
N ALA A 175 16.91 11.36 7.92
CA ALA A 175 16.43 12.73 8.06
C ALA A 175 15.11 12.93 7.30
N VAL A 176 14.22 13.73 7.89
CA VAL A 176 13.03 14.25 7.21
C VAL A 176 13.41 15.58 6.57
N THR A 177 13.62 15.56 5.26
CA THR A 177 14.03 16.71 4.44
C THR A 177 12.85 17.51 3.88
N HIS A 178 11.65 16.92 3.84
CA HIS A 178 10.45 17.56 3.32
C HIS A 178 9.81 18.44 4.41
N GLN A 179 9.87 19.76 4.24
CA GLN A 179 9.41 20.73 5.25
C GLN A 179 7.94 20.52 5.66
N TYR A 180 7.04 20.27 4.71
CA TYR A 180 5.61 20.08 5.02
C TYR A 180 5.34 18.87 5.92
N VAL A 181 6.20 17.85 5.91
CA VAL A 181 6.06 16.69 6.80
C VAL A 181 6.36 17.10 8.24
N ASN A 182 7.44 17.87 8.43
CA ASN A 182 7.80 18.41 9.74
C ASN A 182 6.74 19.39 10.25
N GLU A 183 6.16 20.20 9.37
CA GLU A 183 5.09 21.15 9.73
C GLU A 183 3.77 20.46 10.08
N ALA A 184 3.39 19.44 9.31
CA ALA A 184 2.15 18.72 9.54
C ALA A 184 2.21 17.85 10.81
N LEU A 185 3.30 17.11 11.01
CA LEU A 185 3.39 16.16 12.13
C LEU A 185 3.99 16.79 13.40
N GLY A 186 4.92 17.72 13.28
CA GLY A 186 5.61 18.32 14.41
C GLY A 186 6.15 17.28 15.40
N GLU A 187 5.82 17.42 16.69
CA GLU A 187 6.22 16.47 17.74
C GLU A 187 5.63 15.06 17.54
N ASN A 188 4.49 14.94 16.83
CA ASN A 188 3.82 13.66 16.57
C ASN A 188 4.60 12.78 15.58
N ALA A 189 5.59 13.32 14.85
CA ALA A 189 6.48 12.53 14.00
C ALA A 189 7.21 11.42 14.80
N SER A 190 7.46 11.65 16.10
CA SER A 190 8.08 10.66 16.99
C SER A 190 7.24 9.40 17.24
N ALA A 191 5.94 9.43 16.93
CA ALA A 191 5.06 8.26 17.01
C ALA A 191 5.20 7.31 15.80
N ILE A 192 5.87 7.75 14.74
CA ILE A 192 6.09 6.98 13.52
C ILE A 192 7.53 6.46 13.52
N ASN A 193 7.73 5.20 13.11
CA ASN A 193 9.07 4.65 12.95
C ASN A 193 9.88 5.54 11.99
N PRO A 194 11.08 6.01 12.38
CA PRO A 194 11.85 6.97 11.58
C PRO A 194 12.24 6.42 10.19
N VAL A 195 12.42 5.11 10.04
CA VAL A 195 12.71 4.46 8.76
C VAL A 195 11.47 4.40 7.87
N SER A 196 10.28 4.23 8.44
CA SER A 196 9.04 4.32 7.65
C SER A 196 8.70 5.76 7.29
N LEU A 197 9.01 6.72 8.18
CA LEU A 197 8.75 8.14 7.95
C LEU A 197 9.60 8.72 6.81
N THR A 198 10.80 8.18 6.52
CA THR A 198 11.57 8.63 5.36
C THR A 198 10.90 8.28 4.03
N CYS A 199 10.26 7.11 3.94
CA CYS A 199 9.38 6.74 2.81
C CYS A 199 8.12 7.62 2.81
N GLY A 200 7.55 7.82 4.00
CA GLY A 200 6.40 8.67 4.30
C GLY A 200 6.62 10.18 4.08
N GLN A 201 7.77 10.56 3.53
CA GLN A 201 7.94 11.90 2.98
C GLN A 201 7.18 12.03 1.65
N CYS A 202 7.17 10.98 0.83
CA CYS A 202 6.59 11.03 -0.52
C CYS A 202 5.37 10.12 -0.68
N HIS A 203 5.40 8.96 -0.04
CA HIS A 203 4.42 7.88 -0.16
C HIS A 203 3.25 8.09 0.82
N ILE A 204 2.51 9.15 0.56
CA ILE A 204 1.43 9.69 1.38
C ILE A 204 0.32 10.27 0.50
N GLU A 205 -0.86 10.43 1.09
CA GLU A 205 -1.88 11.35 0.62
C GLU A 205 -1.44 12.80 0.83
N TYR A 206 -1.70 13.67 -0.15
CA TYR A 206 -1.37 15.09 -0.08
C TYR A 206 -2.34 15.95 -0.88
N TYR A 207 -2.30 17.25 -0.64
CA TYR A 207 -2.98 18.24 -1.48
C TYR A 207 -2.11 19.47 -1.73
N PHE A 208 -2.55 20.33 -2.64
CA PHE A 208 -1.95 21.63 -2.86
C PHE A 208 -2.84 22.73 -2.32
N THR A 209 -2.29 23.64 -1.50
CA THR A 209 -3.08 24.74 -0.98
C THR A 209 -3.53 25.68 -2.12
N PRO A 210 -4.75 26.23 -2.06
CA PRO A 210 -5.23 27.15 -3.10
C PRO A 210 -4.43 28.46 -3.22
N GLU A 211 -3.80 28.91 -2.13
CA GLU A 211 -3.13 30.21 -2.05
C GLU A 211 -1.79 30.23 -2.79
N ASN A 212 -0.93 29.24 -2.52
CA ASN A 212 0.46 29.23 -3.00
C ASN A 212 0.87 27.89 -3.63
N SER A 213 -0.05 26.93 -3.79
CA SER A 213 0.22 25.58 -4.32
C SER A 213 1.25 24.79 -3.51
N GLU A 214 1.44 25.14 -2.24
CA GLU A 214 2.26 24.41 -1.30
C GLU A 214 1.73 22.99 -1.09
N THR A 215 2.63 22.02 -1.09
CA THR A 215 2.32 20.62 -0.76
C THR A 215 2.05 20.51 0.73
N MET A 216 0.93 19.91 1.11
CA MET A 216 0.55 19.70 2.51
C MET A 216 -0.02 18.30 2.73
N MET A 217 0.14 17.80 3.95
CA MET A 217 -0.52 16.56 4.42
C MET A 217 -1.88 16.92 5.04
N PRO A 218 -2.93 16.12 4.81
CA PRO A 218 -4.25 16.37 5.40
C PRO A 218 -4.43 15.70 6.77
N TYR A 219 -3.34 15.49 7.51
CA TYR A 219 -3.35 14.91 8.85
C TYR A 219 -2.13 15.34 9.68
N HIS A 220 -2.28 15.25 11.00
CA HIS A 220 -1.30 15.78 11.97
C HIS A 220 -0.89 14.76 13.04
N SER A 221 -1.34 13.51 12.94
CA SER A 221 -1.07 12.41 13.88
C SER A 221 -1.34 11.06 13.22
N VAL A 222 -0.91 9.96 13.86
CA VAL A 222 -1.19 8.60 13.37
C VAL A 222 -2.69 8.30 13.38
N GLU A 223 -3.43 8.79 14.37
CA GLU A 223 -4.88 8.64 14.45
C GLU A 223 -5.61 9.38 13.31
N GLY A 224 -4.98 10.43 12.78
CA GLY A 224 -5.51 11.23 11.67
C GLY A 224 -5.29 10.62 10.29
N THR A 225 -4.60 9.48 10.16
CA THR A 225 -4.29 8.89 8.85
C THR A 225 -5.43 8.04 8.27
N THR A 226 -6.56 7.89 8.97
CA THR A 226 -7.67 7.11 8.43
C THR A 226 -8.35 7.84 7.27
N PRO A 227 -8.92 7.12 6.28
CA PRO A 227 -9.65 7.76 5.18
C PRO A 227 -10.82 8.61 5.69
N GLU A 228 -11.48 8.23 6.79
CA GLU A 228 -12.57 9.01 7.39
C GLU A 228 -12.06 10.32 8.01
N ALA A 229 -10.92 10.28 8.70
CA ALA A 229 -10.33 11.46 9.33
C ALA A 229 -9.84 12.48 8.29
N ILE A 230 -9.20 12.00 7.23
CA ILE A 230 -8.72 12.83 6.12
C ILE A 230 -9.89 13.43 5.34
N LEU A 231 -10.95 12.67 5.07
CA LEU A 231 -12.17 13.20 4.47
C LEU A 231 -12.78 14.32 5.33
N ALA A 232 -12.88 14.09 6.65
CA ALA A 232 -13.39 15.09 7.58
C ALA A 232 -12.52 16.35 7.60
N TYR A 233 -11.19 16.21 7.51
CA TYR A 233 -10.27 17.33 7.38
C TYR A 233 -10.56 18.15 6.12
N TYR A 234 -10.69 17.50 4.95
CA TYR A 234 -10.98 18.20 3.70
C TYR A 234 -12.34 18.91 3.72
N ASP A 235 -13.34 18.30 4.33
CA ASP A 235 -14.66 18.90 4.50
C ASP A 235 -14.63 20.10 5.45
N GLU A 236 -13.86 20.03 6.55
CA GLU A 236 -13.68 21.14 7.50
C GLU A 236 -13.08 22.38 6.82
N ILE A 237 -12.08 22.18 5.95
CA ILE A 237 -11.43 23.28 5.22
C ILE A 237 -12.17 23.66 3.93
N GLY A 238 -13.25 22.95 3.58
CA GLY A 238 -14.05 23.19 2.37
C GLY A 238 -13.26 22.98 1.07
N PHE A 239 -12.32 22.03 1.06
CA PHE A 239 -11.40 21.79 -0.04
C PHE A 239 -11.97 20.87 -1.13
N SER A 240 -11.56 21.11 -2.37
CA SER A 240 -11.79 20.22 -3.51
C SER A 240 -10.68 20.39 -4.54
N ASP A 241 -10.23 19.29 -5.11
CA ASP A 241 -9.20 19.29 -6.16
C ASP A 241 -9.75 19.77 -7.50
N TRP A 242 -10.97 19.36 -7.85
CA TRP A 242 -11.68 19.83 -9.03
C TRP A 242 -13.19 19.72 -8.88
N GLU A 243 -13.90 20.40 -9.77
CA GLU A 243 -15.32 20.19 -9.97
C GLU A 243 -15.51 19.26 -11.18
N GLN A 244 -16.12 18.09 -10.98
CA GLN A 244 -16.28 17.09 -12.02
C GLN A 244 -17.33 17.56 -13.05
N PRO A 245 -16.98 17.58 -14.36
CA PRO A 245 -17.93 17.90 -15.41
C PRO A 245 -19.18 17.01 -15.38
N GLY A 246 -20.31 17.55 -15.84
CA GLY A 246 -21.59 16.84 -15.88
C GLY A 246 -22.30 16.81 -14.53
N THR A 247 -21.68 16.25 -13.50
CA THR A 247 -22.28 16.15 -12.16
C THR A 247 -22.19 17.47 -11.37
N GLY A 248 -21.16 18.28 -11.61
CA GLY A 248 -20.83 19.47 -10.82
C GLY A 248 -20.42 19.14 -9.38
N THR A 249 -20.02 17.89 -9.14
CA THR A 249 -19.57 17.46 -7.82
C THR A 249 -18.18 18.02 -7.55
N LYS A 250 -17.98 18.62 -6.37
CA LYS A 250 -16.65 19.02 -5.90
C LYS A 250 -15.92 17.77 -5.40
N MET A 251 -14.91 17.31 -6.13
CA MET A 251 -14.24 16.03 -5.87
C MET A 251 -12.96 16.20 -5.06
N LEU A 252 -12.52 15.09 -4.47
CA LEU A 252 -11.18 14.89 -3.92
C LEU A 252 -10.45 13.86 -4.79
N LYS A 253 -9.14 13.99 -4.92
CA LYS A 253 -8.29 12.98 -5.54
C LYS A 253 -7.32 12.48 -4.48
N ALA A 254 -7.45 11.22 -4.05
CA ALA A 254 -6.39 10.63 -3.23
C ALA A 254 -5.15 10.28 -4.09
N GLN A 255 -3.96 10.34 -3.52
CA GLN A 255 -2.71 9.85 -4.12
C GLN A 255 -1.94 8.95 -3.15
N HIS A 256 -1.51 7.79 -3.67
CA HIS A 256 -0.55 6.84 -3.07
C HIS A 256 -0.43 6.90 -1.52
N PRO A 257 -1.51 6.56 -0.78
CA PRO A 257 -1.56 6.66 0.68
C PRO A 257 -0.90 5.45 1.35
N GLU A 258 0.34 5.12 0.97
CA GLU A 258 1.00 3.93 1.49
C GLU A 258 1.30 4.04 2.99
N LEU A 259 1.82 5.18 3.48
CA LEU A 259 2.13 5.35 4.89
C LEU A 259 0.85 5.23 5.73
N GLU A 260 -0.21 5.90 5.32
CA GLU A 260 -1.51 5.92 5.97
C GLU A 260 -2.08 4.51 6.07
N THR A 261 -2.09 3.79 4.95
CA THR A 261 -2.61 2.43 4.84
C THR A 261 -1.79 1.45 5.69
N TYR A 262 -0.47 1.56 5.62
CA TYR A 262 0.47 0.73 6.36
C TYR A 262 0.37 0.96 7.88
N LEU A 263 0.26 2.21 8.35
CA LEU A 263 0.15 2.55 9.77
C LEU A 263 -1.09 1.94 10.43
N GLN A 264 -2.16 1.70 9.66
CA GLN A 264 -3.35 1.00 10.13
C GLN A 264 -3.21 -0.55 10.07
N GLY A 265 -2.10 -1.04 9.53
CA GLY A 265 -1.82 -2.45 9.32
C GLY A 265 -1.06 -3.09 10.49
N LYS A 266 -1.16 -4.41 10.60
CA LYS A 266 -0.50 -5.17 11.69
C LYS A 266 1.02 -5.06 11.65
N HIS A 267 1.61 -4.96 10.46
CA HIS A 267 3.05 -4.91 10.28
C HIS A 267 3.69 -3.61 10.78
N ALA A 268 2.98 -2.49 10.85
CA ALA A 268 3.52 -1.23 11.34
C ALA A 268 4.00 -1.28 12.80
N SER A 269 3.47 -2.22 13.59
CA SER A 269 3.88 -2.41 14.99
C SER A 269 5.21 -3.14 15.17
N ILE A 270 5.73 -3.81 14.12
CA ILE A 270 6.86 -4.75 14.25
C ILE A 270 7.91 -4.66 13.14
N LEU A 271 7.56 -4.14 11.97
CA LEU A 271 8.43 -3.97 10.82
C LEU A 271 8.42 -2.49 10.42
N SER A 272 9.41 -2.07 9.63
CA SER A 272 9.46 -0.79 8.92
C SER A 272 9.34 -1.01 7.41
N CYS A 273 9.19 0.05 6.61
CA CYS A 273 9.16 -0.07 5.15
C CYS A 273 10.44 -0.72 4.60
N ALA A 274 11.61 -0.34 5.12
CA ALA A 274 12.89 -0.90 4.72
C ALA A 274 13.01 -2.40 5.02
N ASP A 275 12.32 -2.90 6.03
CA ASP A 275 12.36 -4.32 6.37
C ASP A 275 11.77 -5.22 5.28
N CYS A 276 10.84 -4.67 4.49
CA CYS A 276 10.16 -5.35 3.38
C CYS A 276 10.70 -4.95 2.01
N HIS A 277 11.19 -3.72 1.84
CA HIS A 277 11.56 -3.19 0.53
C HIS A 277 13.06 -3.06 0.30
N MET A 278 13.88 -3.09 1.37
CA MET A 278 15.33 -2.90 1.30
C MET A 278 16.04 -4.09 1.96
N ALA A 279 16.32 -5.12 1.16
CA ALA A 279 16.90 -6.38 1.63
C ALA A 279 18.21 -6.15 2.41
N LYS A 280 18.45 -6.91 3.48
CA LYS A 280 19.77 -6.91 4.12
C LYS A 280 20.79 -7.58 3.19
N ALA A 281 21.94 -6.95 3.04
CA ALA A 281 23.04 -7.41 2.22
C ALA A 281 24.37 -7.27 2.97
N THR A 282 25.42 -7.88 2.44
CA THR A 282 26.75 -7.87 3.04
C THR A 282 27.81 -7.61 1.96
N THR A 283 28.75 -6.71 2.25
CA THR A 283 29.91 -6.44 1.37
C THR A 283 30.88 -7.62 1.34
N GLU A 284 31.88 -7.59 0.46
CA GLU A 284 32.92 -8.64 0.40
C GLU A 284 33.72 -8.72 1.71
N SER A 285 33.94 -7.58 2.36
CA SER A 285 34.58 -7.47 3.67
C SER A 285 33.70 -7.87 4.85
N GLY A 286 32.43 -8.22 4.64
CA GLY A 286 31.53 -8.66 5.71
C GLY A 286 30.74 -7.53 6.40
N LYS A 287 30.73 -6.30 5.86
CA LYS A 287 29.92 -5.20 6.41
C LYS A 287 28.46 -5.36 5.97
N GLU A 288 27.54 -5.34 6.92
CA GLU A 288 26.11 -5.38 6.63
C GLU A 288 25.58 -4.01 6.20
N TYR A 289 24.62 -4.01 5.28
CA TYR A 289 23.92 -2.81 4.81
C TYR A 289 22.51 -3.15 4.32
N HIS A 290 21.68 -2.12 4.15
CA HIS A 290 20.40 -2.25 3.45
C HIS A 290 20.60 -2.01 1.96
N ASP A 291 20.18 -2.95 1.14
CA ASP A 291 20.17 -2.83 -0.31
C ASP A 291 19.25 -1.68 -0.73
N HIS A 292 19.77 -0.72 -1.50
CA HIS A 292 19.03 0.45 -1.97
C HIS A 292 18.32 0.23 -3.31
N HIS A 293 18.31 -1.01 -3.81
CA HIS A 293 17.36 -1.43 -4.84
C HIS A 293 16.02 -1.72 -4.16
N VAL A 294 15.16 -0.71 -4.09
CA VAL A 294 13.80 -0.79 -3.58
C VAL A 294 12.97 -1.59 -4.56
N VAL A 295 12.63 -2.81 -4.15
CA VAL A 295 11.90 -3.77 -5.01
C VAL A 295 10.52 -4.08 -4.46
N SER A 296 9.68 -4.66 -5.31
CA SER A 296 8.57 -5.48 -4.82
C SER A 296 9.14 -6.59 -3.93
N PRO A 297 8.67 -6.74 -2.68
CA PRO A 297 9.16 -7.77 -1.76
C PRO A 297 9.04 -9.20 -2.33
N LEU A 298 8.06 -9.41 -3.21
CA LEU A 298 7.81 -10.70 -3.87
C LEU A 298 8.91 -11.11 -4.86
N ASN A 299 9.76 -10.17 -5.27
CA ASN A 299 10.88 -10.41 -6.19
C ASN A 299 12.22 -10.57 -5.46
N SER A 300 12.23 -10.61 -4.12
CA SER A 300 13.44 -10.76 -3.32
C SER A 300 13.39 -12.01 -2.43
N GLU A 301 14.21 -13.01 -2.77
CA GLU A 301 14.35 -14.21 -1.95
C GLU A 301 14.85 -13.90 -0.54
N VAL A 302 15.74 -12.90 -0.39
CA VAL A 302 16.28 -12.48 0.91
C VAL A 302 15.17 -11.96 1.80
N ILE A 303 14.29 -11.10 1.26
CA ILE A 303 13.15 -10.58 2.01
C ILE A 303 12.15 -11.70 2.31
N LEU A 304 11.79 -12.52 1.33
CA LEU A 304 10.84 -13.62 1.52
C LEU A 304 11.32 -14.62 2.58
N ASN A 305 12.62 -14.89 2.66
CA ASN A 305 13.21 -15.76 3.68
C ASN A 305 13.12 -15.17 5.09
N ARG A 306 13.26 -13.85 5.23
CA ARG A 306 13.01 -13.18 6.51
C ARG A 306 11.54 -13.30 6.91
N CYS A 307 10.62 -13.06 5.99
CA CYS A 307 9.19 -13.17 6.26
C CYS A 307 8.79 -14.62 6.62
N ALA A 308 9.49 -15.61 6.06
CA ALA A 308 9.27 -17.03 6.35
C ALA A 308 9.50 -17.40 7.82
N GLU A 309 10.31 -16.63 8.57
CA GLU A 309 10.50 -16.81 10.02
C GLU A 309 9.19 -16.74 10.80
N CYS A 310 8.21 -15.95 10.32
CA CYS A 310 6.88 -15.83 10.94
C CYS A 310 5.75 -16.45 10.10
N HIS A 311 5.93 -16.58 8.78
CA HIS A 311 4.85 -16.93 7.83
C HIS A 311 5.07 -18.24 7.07
N GLY A 312 6.06 -19.06 7.45
CA GLY A 312 6.26 -20.40 6.90
C GLY A 312 7.31 -20.44 5.78
N SER A 313 6.93 -20.24 4.52
CA SER A 313 7.87 -20.27 3.38
C SER A 313 7.65 -19.11 2.43
N GLY A 314 8.70 -18.68 1.72
CA GLY A 314 8.60 -17.61 0.71
C GLY A 314 7.54 -17.88 -0.36
N ALA A 315 7.40 -19.13 -0.82
CA ALA A 315 6.37 -19.51 -1.78
C ALA A 315 4.94 -19.36 -1.22
N ALA A 316 4.72 -19.75 0.04
CA ALA A 316 3.43 -19.58 0.71
C ALA A 316 3.09 -18.09 0.92
N ILE A 317 4.10 -17.27 1.26
CA ILE A 317 3.95 -15.82 1.41
C ILE A 317 3.57 -15.19 0.08
N SER A 318 4.30 -15.48 -1.00
CA SER A 318 4.00 -14.94 -2.33
C SER A 318 2.63 -15.37 -2.83
N ALA A 319 2.22 -16.62 -2.59
CA ALA A 319 0.87 -17.09 -2.93
C ALA A 319 -0.20 -16.32 -2.15
N ARG A 320 -0.01 -16.12 -0.84
CA ARG A 320 -0.95 -15.38 0.01
C ARG A 320 -1.06 -13.92 -0.38
N VAL A 321 0.05 -13.25 -0.67
CA VAL A 321 0.04 -11.85 -1.13
C VAL A 321 -0.71 -11.75 -2.45
N ARG A 322 -0.40 -12.61 -3.44
CA ARG A 322 -1.12 -12.60 -4.73
C ARG A 322 -2.61 -12.90 -4.59
N GLU A 323 -3.00 -13.75 -3.63
CA GLU A 323 -4.42 -14.01 -3.35
C GLU A 323 -5.12 -12.75 -2.82
N ILE A 324 -4.48 -12.00 -1.91
CA ILE A 324 -4.98 -10.71 -1.42
C ILE A 324 -5.13 -9.73 -2.59
N GLN A 325 -4.07 -9.54 -3.36
CA GLN A 325 -4.06 -8.62 -4.50
C GLN A 325 -5.17 -8.96 -5.51
N THR A 326 -5.30 -10.24 -5.88
CA THR A 326 -6.36 -10.72 -6.78
C THR A 326 -7.76 -10.35 -6.25
N LYS A 327 -8.03 -10.53 -4.95
CA LYS A 327 -9.33 -10.20 -4.36
C LYS A 327 -9.59 -8.70 -4.34
N VAL A 328 -8.58 -7.91 -3.95
CA VAL A 328 -8.69 -6.45 -3.88
C VAL A 328 -8.88 -5.86 -5.27
N THR A 329 -8.05 -6.23 -6.25
CA THR A 329 -8.18 -5.76 -7.64
C THR A 329 -9.52 -6.15 -8.26
N ALA A 330 -10.02 -7.36 -8.02
CA ALA A 330 -11.36 -7.75 -8.49
C ALA A 330 -12.46 -6.85 -7.91
N ARG A 331 -12.35 -6.50 -6.62
CA ARG A 331 -13.29 -5.59 -5.95
C ARG A 331 -13.13 -4.15 -6.44
N GLU A 332 -11.92 -3.68 -6.70
CA GLU A 332 -11.63 -2.38 -7.31
C GLU A 332 -12.31 -2.25 -8.68
N THR A 333 -12.12 -3.24 -9.57
CA THR A 333 -12.78 -3.24 -10.88
C THR A 333 -14.30 -3.19 -10.76
N GLN A 334 -14.88 -3.94 -9.82
CA GLN A 334 -16.32 -3.94 -9.60
C GLN A 334 -16.83 -2.56 -9.14
N VAL A 335 -16.24 -2.01 -8.08
CA VAL A 335 -16.65 -0.73 -7.50
C VAL A 335 -16.37 0.43 -8.45
N GLY A 336 -15.22 0.43 -9.12
CA GLY A 336 -14.84 1.43 -10.11
C GLY A 336 -15.77 1.45 -11.33
N THR A 337 -16.16 0.28 -11.84
CA THR A 337 -17.16 0.15 -12.91
C THR A 337 -18.51 0.73 -12.47
N ARG A 338 -18.95 0.40 -11.26
CA ARG A 338 -20.21 0.90 -10.69
C ARG A 338 -20.17 2.42 -10.44
N LEU A 339 -19.05 2.95 -9.95
CA LEU A 339 -18.84 4.39 -9.77
C LEU A 339 -18.91 5.14 -11.11
N SER A 340 -18.28 4.59 -12.16
CA SER A 340 -18.36 5.14 -13.51
C SER A 340 -19.78 5.12 -14.06
N ALA A 341 -20.50 4.00 -13.93
CA ALA A 341 -21.90 3.91 -14.36
C ALA A 341 -22.80 4.90 -13.59
N PHE A 342 -22.59 5.02 -12.28
CA PHE A 342 -23.30 5.98 -11.44
C PHE A 342 -23.07 7.41 -11.89
N LYS A 343 -21.81 7.79 -12.20
CA LYS A 343 -21.47 9.12 -12.71
C LYS A 343 -22.26 9.45 -13.98
N ASP A 344 -22.40 8.51 -14.90
CA ASP A 344 -23.15 8.70 -16.15
C ASP A 344 -24.65 8.91 -15.87
N THR A 345 -25.25 8.05 -15.05
CA THR A 345 -26.65 8.17 -14.61
C THR A 345 -26.89 9.50 -13.89
N PHE A 346 -25.98 9.89 -13.01
CA PHE A 346 -26.07 11.14 -12.26
C PHE A 346 -25.94 12.37 -13.18
N THR A 347 -24.99 12.34 -14.13
CA THR A 347 -24.84 13.40 -15.14
C THR A 347 -26.13 13.59 -15.93
N ALA A 348 -26.73 12.50 -16.41
CA ALA A 348 -28.00 12.56 -17.13
C ALA A 348 -29.14 13.12 -16.27
N ALA A 349 -29.18 12.80 -14.97
CA ALA A 349 -30.16 13.34 -14.03
C ALA A 349 -30.00 14.86 -13.81
N VAL A 350 -28.76 15.34 -13.72
CA VAL A 350 -28.43 16.78 -13.61
C VAL A 350 -28.85 17.51 -14.89
N GLU A 351 -28.47 17.01 -16.05
CA GLU A 351 -28.82 17.62 -17.35
C GLU A 351 -30.34 17.67 -17.58
N ALA A 352 -31.07 16.65 -17.12
CA ALA A 352 -32.52 16.61 -17.20
C ALA A 352 -33.23 17.53 -16.19
N GLY A 353 -32.49 18.12 -15.22
CA GLY A 353 -33.05 18.98 -14.19
C GLY A 353 -34.04 18.26 -13.25
N LYS A 354 -33.86 16.95 -13.05
CA LYS A 354 -34.78 16.11 -12.26
C LYS A 354 -34.62 16.26 -10.74
N LEU A 355 -33.48 16.78 -10.30
CA LEU A 355 -33.12 16.87 -8.89
C LEU A 355 -33.41 18.28 -8.34
N GLY A 356 -34.12 18.35 -7.21
CA GLY A 356 -34.17 19.58 -6.41
C GLY A 356 -32.80 19.93 -5.82
N GLU A 357 -32.58 21.17 -5.40
CA GLU A 357 -31.28 21.64 -4.89
C GLU A 357 -30.75 20.80 -3.71
N GLU A 358 -31.63 20.47 -2.76
CA GLU A 358 -31.28 19.62 -1.60
C GLU A 358 -30.90 18.19 -2.00
N GLN A 359 -31.66 17.59 -2.93
CA GLN A 359 -31.38 16.24 -3.44
C GLN A 359 -30.08 16.21 -4.24
N LEU A 360 -29.87 17.23 -5.08
CA LEU A 360 -28.66 17.37 -5.88
C LEU A 360 -27.43 17.43 -4.97
N GLU A 361 -27.47 18.24 -3.92
CA GLU A 361 -26.35 18.34 -2.99
C GLU A 361 -26.13 17.05 -2.18
N ALA A 362 -27.20 16.38 -1.76
CA ALA A 362 -27.10 15.09 -1.08
C ALA A 362 -26.44 14.01 -1.97
N VAL A 363 -26.83 13.94 -3.24
CA VAL A 363 -26.24 13.01 -4.22
C VAL A 363 -24.77 13.38 -4.50
N ARG A 364 -24.43 14.67 -4.64
CA ARG A 364 -23.04 15.13 -4.80
C ARG A 364 -22.17 14.73 -3.61
N LYS A 365 -22.67 14.87 -2.39
CA LYS A 365 -21.95 14.45 -1.18
C LYS A 365 -21.64 12.96 -1.22
N LEU A 366 -22.63 12.11 -1.49
CA LEU A 366 -22.42 10.66 -1.56
C LEU A 366 -21.50 10.27 -2.71
N HIS A 367 -21.58 10.94 -3.85
CA HIS A 367 -20.69 10.72 -4.99
C HIS A 367 -19.22 11.07 -4.65
N ARG A 368 -19.00 12.23 -4.01
CA ARG A 368 -17.68 12.66 -3.51
C ARG A 368 -17.11 11.64 -2.54
N GLU A 369 -17.91 11.18 -1.57
CA GLU A 369 -17.50 10.19 -0.58
C GLU A 369 -17.19 8.83 -1.22
N ALA A 370 -18.07 8.35 -2.11
CA ALA A 370 -17.87 7.09 -2.81
C ALA A 370 -16.54 7.06 -3.55
N GLN A 371 -16.26 8.12 -4.33
CA GLN A 371 -15.00 8.21 -5.06
C GLN A 371 -13.80 8.40 -4.12
N TRP A 372 -13.94 9.12 -3.02
CA TRP A 372 -12.86 9.27 -2.03
C TRP A 372 -12.40 7.91 -1.49
N TYR A 373 -13.34 7.07 -1.01
CA TYR A 373 -12.97 5.76 -0.48
C TYR A 373 -12.47 4.81 -1.58
N PHE A 374 -13.05 4.86 -2.78
CA PHE A 374 -12.53 4.10 -3.92
C PHE A 374 -11.07 4.49 -4.21
N ASP A 375 -10.80 5.79 -4.37
CA ASP A 375 -9.47 6.32 -4.67
C ASP A 375 -8.46 5.95 -3.58
N PHE A 376 -8.81 6.11 -2.31
CA PHE A 376 -7.91 5.81 -1.19
C PHE A 376 -7.40 4.37 -1.21
N CYS A 377 -8.18 3.43 -1.73
CA CYS A 377 -7.74 2.06 -1.98
C CYS A 377 -6.96 1.95 -3.30
N TYR A 378 -7.59 2.34 -4.41
CA TYR A 378 -7.10 2.06 -5.76
C TYR A 378 -5.73 2.67 -6.07
N VAL A 379 -5.43 3.84 -5.48
CA VAL A 379 -4.16 4.53 -5.73
C VAL A 379 -3.01 4.06 -4.84
N GLU A 380 -3.28 3.18 -3.86
CA GLU A 380 -2.27 2.59 -2.99
C GLU A 380 -1.65 1.36 -3.67
N ASN A 381 -0.32 1.37 -3.83
CA ASN A 381 0.34 0.48 -4.79
C ASN A 381 0.50 -0.98 -4.32
N SER A 382 0.08 -1.33 -3.11
CA SER A 382 0.27 -2.68 -2.57
C SER A 382 -0.86 -3.63 -2.97
N GLU A 383 -1.96 -3.12 -3.52
CA GLU A 383 -3.18 -3.88 -3.83
C GLU A 383 -3.65 -4.64 -2.58
N GLY A 384 -3.61 -3.97 -1.42
CA GLY A 384 -3.99 -4.50 -0.12
C GLY A 384 -2.93 -5.34 0.59
N ALA A 385 -1.72 -5.53 0.05
CA ALA A 385 -0.66 -6.26 0.75
C ALA A 385 -0.21 -5.54 2.04
N HIS A 386 -0.26 -4.21 2.08
CA HIS A 386 0.02 -3.44 3.31
C HIS A 386 -1.11 -3.57 4.33
N ASN A 387 -2.37 -3.50 3.90
CA ASN A 387 -3.54 -3.65 4.75
C ASN A 387 -4.82 -4.05 3.99
N SER A 388 -5.01 -5.36 3.81
CA SER A 388 -6.14 -5.88 3.04
C SER A 388 -7.50 -5.61 3.68
N SER A 389 -7.55 -5.56 5.02
CA SER A 389 -8.79 -5.24 5.74
C SER A 389 -9.22 -3.79 5.50
N LEU A 390 -8.29 -2.85 5.48
CA LEU A 390 -8.59 -1.45 5.15
C LEU A 390 -8.96 -1.28 3.68
N ALA A 391 -8.23 -1.91 2.76
CA ALA A 391 -8.54 -1.89 1.34
C ALA A 391 -9.99 -2.32 1.06
N MET A 392 -10.38 -3.50 1.57
CA MET A 392 -11.75 -4.00 1.43
C MET A 392 -12.79 -3.11 2.13
N LYS A 393 -12.46 -2.54 3.30
CA LYS A 393 -13.36 -1.60 4.00
C LYS A 393 -13.61 -0.35 3.17
N CYS A 394 -12.58 0.23 2.56
CA CYS A 394 -12.71 1.38 1.68
C CYS A 394 -13.62 1.07 0.49
N LEU A 395 -13.39 -0.05 -0.19
CA LEU A 395 -14.20 -0.45 -1.35
C LEU A 395 -15.65 -0.76 -0.97
N ASP A 396 -15.89 -1.43 0.15
CA ASP A 396 -17.24 -1.68 0.66
C ASP A 396 -17.94 -0.38 1.05
N THR A 397 -17.23 0.56 1.69
CA THR A 397 -17.79 1.88 2.02
C THR A 397 -18.14 2.66 0.75
N ALA A 398 -17.29 2.62 -0.28
CA ALA A 398 -17.59 3.26 -1.56
C ALA A 398 -18.85 2.67 -2.22
N ASP A 399 -19.00 1.35 -2.21
CA ASP A 399 -20.15 0.63 -2.75
C ASP A 399 -21.45 0.92 -1.96
N GLU A 400 -21.36 1.05 -0.63
CA GLU A 400 -22.48 1.49 0.22
C GLU A 400 -22.92 2.91 -0.15
N LYS A 401 -21.98 3.86 -0.29
CA LYS A 401 -22.28 5.24 -0.67
C LYS A 401 -22.91 5.36 -2.06
N LEU A 402 -22.45 4.56 -3.02
CA LEU A 402 -23.08 4.46 -4.33
C LEU A 402 -24.52 3.93 -4.24
N THR A 403 -24.77 2.94 -3.37
CA THR A 403 -26.12 2.40 -3.17
C THR A 403 -27.06 3.43 -2.58
N GLU A 404 -26.60 4.18 -1.57
CA GLU A 404 -27.34 5.32 -1.02
C GLU A 404 -27.63 6.36 -2.12
N ALA A 405 -26.64 6.68 -2.96
CA ALA A 405 -26.77 7.70 -4.00
C ALA A 405 -27.75 7.29 -5.10
N TYR A 406 -27.69 6.03 -5.55
CA TYR A 406 -28.68 5.47 -6.49
C TYR A 406 -30.09 5.48 -5.91
N GLY A 407 -30.25 5.20 -4.62
CA GLY A 407 -31.53 5.32 -3.92
C GLY A 407 -32.11 6.74 -4.02
N LEU A 408 -31.29 7.76 -3.76
CA LEU A 408 -31.72 9.16 -3.88
C LEU A 408 -32.08 9.56 -5.31
N LEU A 409 -31.36 9.05 -6.31
CA LEU A 409 -31.72 9.25 -7.72
C LEU A 409 -33.08 8.60 -8.04
N ALA A 410 -33.30 7.37 -7.59
CA ALA A 410 -34.56 6.65 -7.79
C ALA A 410 -35.76 7.36 -7.13
N ASP A 411 -35.59 7.83 -5.88
CA ASP A 411 -36.59 8.62 -5.15
C ASP A 411 -36.93 9.93 -5.87
N SER A 412 -36.01 10.44 -6.69
CA SER A 412 -36.18 11.63 -7.53
C SER A 412 -36.79 11.34 -8.91
N GLY A 413 -37.22 10.10 -9.17
CA GLY A 413 -37.81 9.69 -10.46
C GLY A 413 -36.80 9.55 -11.59
N VAL A 414 -35.52 9.34 -11.26
CA VAL A 414 -34.51 8.84 -12.21
C VAL A 414 -34.72 7.33 -12.34
N GLU A 415 -34.69 6.82 -13.58
CA GLU A 415 -34.76 5.37 -13.79
C GLU A 415 -33.43 4.77 -13.38
N VAL A 416 -33.48 3.85 -12.40
CA VAL A 416 -32.33 3.11 -11.89
C VAL A 416 -32.73 1.63 -11.87
N SER A 417 -31.85 0.77 -12.38
CA SER A 417 -32.07 -0.68 -12.42
C SER A 417 -31.95 -1.32 -11.03
N ALA A 418 -32.50 -2.53 -10.88
CA ALA A 418 -32.36 -3.30 -9.63
C ALA A 418 -30.90 -3.65 -9.32
N GLU A 419 -30.08 -3.88 -10.35
CA GLU A 419 -28.64 -4.13 -10.25
C GLU A 419 -27.90 -2.91 -9.68
N GLU A 420 -28.17 -1.71 -10.20
CA GLU A 420 -27.60 -0.46 -9.69
C GLU A 420 -28.02 -0.15 -8.23
N LEU A 421 -29.25 -0.52 -7.84
CA LEU A 421 -29.76 -0.38 -6.47
C LEU A 421 -29.21 -1.45 -5.50
N SER A 422 -28.55 -2.48 -6.02
CA SER A 422 -27.92 -3.52 -5.21
C SER A 422 -26.46 -3.16 -4.91
N SER A 423 -25.95 -3.55 -3.74
CA SER A 423 -24.51 -3.51 -3.48
C SER A 423 -23.83 -4.59 -4.32
N GLY A 424 -22.72 -4.28 -5.01
CA GLY A 424 -21.93 -5.26 -5.76
C GLY A 424 -21.44 -6.44 -4.90
N LYS A 425 -21.43 -6.30 -3.58
CA LYS A 425 -21.19 -7.41 -2.64
C LYS A 425 -22.10 -8.62 -2.85
N ALA A 426 -23.32 -8.42 -3.36
CA ALA A 426 -24.29 -9.50 -3.60
C ALA A 426 -23.99 -10.31 -4.89
N GLU A 427 -23.21 -9.78 -5.83
CA GLU A 427 -22.95 -10.42 -7.13
C GLU A 427 -21.67 -11.28 -7.16
N ALA A 428 -20.82 -11.18 -6.13
CA ALA A 428 -19.73 -12.14 -5.93
C ALA A 428 -20.22 -13.45 -5.29
N GLU A 429 -21.50 -13.53 -4.88
CA GLU A 429 -22.11 -14.68 -4.22
C GLU A 429 -23.52 -14.95 -4.79
N THR A 430 -23.64 -15.28 -6.07
CA THR A 430 -24.94 -15.65 -6.66
C THR A 430 -25.14 -17.17 -6.64
N GLN A 431 -26.05 -17.63 -5.78
CA GLN A 431 -26.72 -18.93 -5.96
C GLN A 431 -27.61 -18.83 -7.21
N ALA A 432 -27.46 -19.75 -8.16
CA ALA A 432 -28.27 -19.75 -9.37
C ALA A 432 -29.70 -20.23 -9.05
N ALA A 433 -30.68 -19.82 -9.87
CA ALA A 433 -32.10 -20.13 -9.69
C ALA A 433 -32.43 -21.64 -9.75
N ASP A 434 -31.48 -22.49 -10.15
CA ASP A 434 -31.56 -23.95 -10.15
C ASP A 434 -31.04 -24.60 -8.85
N GLY A 435 -30.63 -23.79 -7.86
CA GLY A 435 -30.12 -24.24 -6.56
C GLY A 435 -28.61 -24.54 -6.55
N SER A 436 -27.90 -24.32 -7.66
CA SER A 436 -26.44 -24.51 -7.71
C SER A 436 -25.66 -23.38 -7.05
N VAL A 437 -24.50 -23.72 -6.50
CA VAL A 437 -23.57 -22.81 -5.83
C VAL A 437 -22.28 -22.75 -6.62
N THR A 438 -21.88 -21.56 -7.05
CA THR A 438 -20.65 -21.37 -7.82
C THR A 438 -19.60 -20.68 -6.97
N GLU A 439 -18.39 -21.25 -6.96
CA GLU A 439 -17.20 -20.65 -6.37
C GLU A 439 -16.11 -20.49 -7.45
N LYS A 440 -15.16 -19.57 -7.23
CA LYS A 440 -14.04 -19.39 -8.17
C LYS A 440 -12.94 -20.41 -7.91
N GLY A 441 -12.66 -21.25 -8.90
CA GLY A 441 -11.52 -22.16 -8.94
C GLY A 441 -10.25 -21.49 -9.47
N PHE A 442 -9.24 -22.30 -9.79
CA PHE A 442 -7.93 -21.82 -10.26
C PHE A 442 -7.95 -21.30 -11.69
N GLY A 443 -8.61 -22.02 -12.61
CA GLY A 443 -8.73 -21.68 -14.03
C GLY A 443 -10.09 -21.08 -14.40
N GLY A 444 -11.12 -21.31 -13.59
CA GLY A 444 -12.40 -20.64 -13.70
C GLY A 444 -13.43 -21.20 -12.74
N ASP A 445 -14.69 -21.12 -13.11
CA ASP A 445 -15.79 -21.34 -12.17
C ASP A 445 -15.93 -22.82 -11.82
N VAL A 446 -16.20 -23.09 -10.55
CA VAL A 446 -16.51 -24.39 -9.98
C VAL A 446 -17.95 -24.33 -9.50
N THR A 447 -18.86 -24.88 -10.29
CA THR A 447 -20.29 -24.87 -10.00
C THR A 447 -20.70 -26.21 -9.41
N VAL A 448 -21.30 -26.18 -8.22
CA VAL A 448 -21.76 -27.36 -7.49
C VAL A 448 -23.28 -27.44 -7.54
N HIS A 449 -23.76 -28.61 -7.98
CA HIS A 449 -25.17 -29.00 -7.88
C HIS A 449 -25.27 -30.13 -6.85
N LEU A 450 -26.05 -29.92 -5.79
CA LEU A 450 -26.13 -30.84 -4.66
C LEU A 450 -27.59 -31.12 -4.30
N GLU A 451 -27.96 -32.39 -4.22
CA GLU A 451 -29.24 -32.86 -3.67
C GLU A 451 -29.00 -33.48 -2.30
N GLN A 452 -29.85 -33.17 -1.32
CA GLN A 452 -29.81 -33.76 0.03
C GLN A 452 -30.94 -34.76 0.24
N ASP A 453 -30.68 -35.79 1.05
CA ASP A 453 -31.70 -36.67 1.60
C ASP A 453 -32.40 -36.00 2.80
N GLU A 454 -33.57 -36.53 3.21
CA GLU A 454 -34.37 -35.97 4.33
C GLU A 454 -33.62 -35.97 5.69
N ASP A 455 -32.54 -36.73 5.81
CA ASP A 455 -31.69 -36.81 7.01
C ASP A 455 -30.50 -35.84 6.99
N GLY A 456 -30.39 -34.99 5.95
CA GLY A 456 -29.33 -33.98 5.81
C GLY A 456 -28.01 -34.51 5.23
N THR A 457 -28.00 -35.73 4.69
CA THR A 457 -26.83 -36.29 3.98
C THR A 457 -26.87 -35.99 2.48
N VAL A 458 -25.70 -35.99 1.82
CA VAL A 458 -25.60 -35.73 0.38
C VAL A 458 -26.13 -36.93 -0.41
N LYS A 459 -27.23 -36.75 -1.14
CA LYS A 459 -27.85 -37.76 -2.00
C LYS A 459 -27.20 -37.83 -3.38
N ALA A 460 -26.93 -36.67 -3.99
CA ALA A 460 -26.28 -36.54 -5.27
C ALA A 460 -25.42 -35.28 -5.32
N LEU A 461 -24.29 -35.35 -6.00
CA LEU A 461 -23.34 -34.24 -6.16
C LEU A 461 -22.76 -34.27 -7.57
N THR A 462 -22.91 -33.17 -8.31
CA THR A 462 -22.18 -32.93 -9.56
C THR A 462 -21.47 -31.59 -9.51
N ILE A 463 -20.27 -31.55 -10.09
CA ILE A 463 -19.42 -30.35 -10.11
C ILE A 463 -19.04 -30.06 -11.55
N ASP A 464 -19.28 -28.84 -12.01
CA ASP A 464 -18.89 -28.37 -13.34
C ASP A 464 -17.66 -27.46 -13.24
N THR A 465 -16.62 -27.78 -14.02
CA THR A 465 -15.35 -27.04 -14.04
C THR A 465 -14.89 -26.73 -15.48
N PRO A 466 -15.67 -25.94 -16.26
CA PRO A 466 -15.46 -25.81 -17.70
C PRO A 466 -14.09 -25.22 -18.09
N ASN A 467 -13.55 -24.32 -17.26
CA ASN A 467 -12.32 -23.56 -17.54
C ASN A 467 -11.13 -23.95 -16.66
N GLU A 468 -11.27 -25.00 -15.84
CA GLU A 468 -10.17 -25.52 -15.03
C GLU A 468 -9.09 -26.19 -15.89
N THR A 469 -7.90 -26.35 -15.33
CA THR A 469 -6.79 -27.01 -16.05
C THR A 469 -7.05 -28.51 -16.20
N ASP A 470 -7.00 -29.03 -17.44
CA ASP A 470 -7.13 -30.46 -17.77
C ASP A 470 -6.13 -31.31 -16.97
N GLY A 471 -6.60 -32.38 -16.32
CA GLY A 471 -5.76 -33.26 -15.50
C GLY A 471 -5.37 -32.72 -14.12
N LEU A 472 -5.78 -31.49 -13.77
CA LEU A 472 -5.64 -30.90 -12.43
C LEU A 472 -7.02 -30.52 -11.89
N GLY A 473 -7.41 -29.25 -12.05
CA GLY A 473 -8.66 -28.71 -11.50
C GLY A 473 -9.92 -29.35 -12.09
N LYS A 474 -9.89 -29.79 -13.35
CA LYS A 474 -11.05 -30.51 -13.94
C LYS A 474 -11.39 -31.81 -13.25
N ARG A 475 -10.45 -32.38 -12.50
CA ARG A 475 -10.68 -33.60 -11.73
C ARG A 475 -11.66 -33.40 -10.58
N ALA A 476 -12.01 -32.15 -10.23
CA ALA A 476 -13.07 -31.88 -9.27
C ALA A 476 -14.44 -32.34 -9.79
N SER A 477 -14.62 -32.47 -11.10
CA SER A 477 -15.80 -33.07 -11.72
C SER A 477 -15.78 -34.61 -11.74
N ASP A 478 -14.66 -35.24 -11.40
CA ASP A 478 -14.51 -36.70 -11.48
C ASP A 478 -15.21 -37.39 -10.30
N ALA A 479 -15.74 -38.60 -10.56
CA ALA A 479 -16.38 -39.43 -9.54
C ALA A 479 -15.46 -39.72 -8.34
N GLU A 480 -14.15 -39.85 -8.55
CA GLU A 480 -13.15 -40.06 -7.49
C GLU A 480 -13.15 -38.92 -6.45
N PHE A 481 -13.52 -37.70 -6.85
CA PHE A 481 -13.65 -36.56 -5.96
C PHE A 481 -15.07 -36.43 -5.41
N THR A 482 -16.10 -36.51 -6.25
CA THR A 482 -17.49 -36.26 -5.82
C THR A 482 -18.08 -37.38 -4.96
N GLU A 483 -17.70 -38.65 -5.18
CA GLU A 483 -18.17 -39.79 -4.39
C GLU A 483 -17.71 -39.74 -2.93
N GLN A 484 -16.67 -38.96 -2.62
CA GLN A 484 -16.20 -38.78 -1.24
C GLN A 484 -17.27 -38.17 -0.34
N PHE A 485 -18.22 -37.41 -0.90
CA PHE A 485 -19.24 -36.68 -0.16
C PHE A 485 -20.59 -37.42 -0.06
N ILE A 486 -20.86 -38.37 -0.97
CA ILE A 486 -22.14 -39.07 -1.05
C ILE A 486 -22.43 -39.87 0.23
N GLY A 487 -23.63 -39.71 0.77
CA GLY A 487 -24.10 -40.36 2.00
C GLY A 487 -23.49 -39.81 3.29
N LYS A 488 -22.79 -38.67 3.24
CA LYS A 488 -22.23 -37.99 4.42
C LYS A 488 -22.96 -36.68 4.70
N ALA A 489 -22.97 -36.27 5.96
CA ALA A 489 -23.44 -34.96 6.40
C ALA A 489 -22.26 -34.00 6.56
N GLY A 490 -22.42 -32.76 6.13
CA GLY A 490 -21.45 -31.68 6.34
C GLY A 490 -21.58 -30.99 7.70
N PRO A 491 -20.79 -29.94 7.97
CA PRO A 491 -19.78 -29.37 7.08
C PRO A 491 -18.56 -30.29 6.93
N PHE A 492 -17.93 -30.23 5.76
CA PHE A 492 -16.76 -31.03 5.41
C PHE A 492 -15.47 -30.23 5.52
N ALA A 493 -14.40 -30.92 5.93
CA ALA A 493 -13.03 -30.42 5.98
C ALA A 493 -12.08 -31.46 5.36
N PHE A 494 -11.00 -31.00 4.72
CA PHE A 494 -9.99 -31.91 4.19
C PHE A 494 -9.21 -32.60 5.31
N GLY A 495 -8.90 -33.89 5.11
CA GLY A 495 -8.26 -34.75 6.10
C GLY A 495 -9.22 -35.31 7.15
N GLU A 496 -10.50 -34.92 7.12
CA GLU A 496 -11.54 -35.42 8.00
C GLU A 496 -12.54 -36.30 7.24
N ASN A 497 -13.07 -37.32 7.92
CA ASN A 497 -14.10 -38.21 7.36
C ASN A 497 -13.76 -38.82 5.99
N GLY A 498 -12.47 -38.96 5.67
CA GLY A 498 -11.97 -39.46 4.38
C GLY A 498 -12.23 -38.53 3.20
N ILE A 499 -12.36 -37.22 3.44
CA ILE A 499 -12.40 -36.18 2.40
C ILE A 499 -10.98 -35.68 2.14
N GLU A 500 -10.48 -35.89 0.94
CA GLU A 500 -9.12 -35.53 0.52
C GLU A 500 -9.16 -34.50 -0.61
N ALA A 501 -8.25 -33.52 -0.55
CA ALA A 501 -8.10 -32.55 -1.63
C ALA A 501 -7.43 -33.20 -2.86
N LEU A 502 -7.69 -32.66 -4.05
CA LEU A 502 -6.97 -33.08 -5.25
C LEU A 502 -5.53 -32.58 -5.19
N SER A 503 -4.59 -33.52 -5.14
CA SER A 503 -3.16 -33.22 -5.20
C SER A 503 -2.83 -32.43 -6.47
N GLY A 504 -2.22 -31.26 -6.30
CA GLY A 504 -1.88 -30.33 -7.39
C GLY A 504 -3.02 -29.40 -7.85
N ALA A 505 -4.22 -29.47 -7.23
CA ALA A 505 -5.36 -28.61 -7.53
C ALA A 505 -6.06 -28.13 -6.25
N THR A 506 -5.26 -27.66 -5.27
CA THR A 506 -5.75 -27.26 -3.95
C THR A 506 -6.76 -26.11 -4.00
N VAL A 507 -6.57 -25.14 -4.89
CA VAL A 507 -7.48 -24.00 -5.07
C VAL A 507 -8.86 -24.48 -5.55
N THR A 508 -8.88 -25.27 -6.64
CA THR A 508 -10.12 -25.84 -7.19
C THR A 508 -10.81 -26.79 -6.22
N SER A 509 -10.04 -27.59 -5.47
CA SER A 509 -10.59 -28.48 -4.43
C SER A 509 -11.23 -27.68 -3.30
N THR A 510 -10.58 -26.60 -2.86
CA THR A 510 -11.10 -25.74 -1.78
C THR A 510 -12.35 -24.98 -2.23
N ALA A 511 -12.39 -24.50 -3.48
CA ALA A 511 -13.57 -23.90 -4.08
C ALA A 511 -14.74 -24.90 -4.12
N ALA A 512 -14.50 -26.14 -4.56
CA ALA A 512 -15.51 -27.20 -4.53
C ALA A 512 -16.01 -27.52 -3.11
N LEU A 513 -15.11 -27.69 -2.14
CA LEU A 513 -15.47 -27.97 -0.74
C LEU A 513 -16.32 -26.84 -0.12
N THR A 514 -15.95 -25.59 -0.43
CA THR A 514 -16.68 -24.39 0.02
C THR A 514 -18.08 -24.36 -0.58
N ALA A 515 -18.20 -24.56 -1.89
CA ALA A 515 -19.48 -24.60 -2.60
C ALA A 515 -20.38 -25.74 -2.08
N ILE A 516 -19.82 -26.92 -1.81
CA ILE A 516 -20.54 -28.05 -1.21
C ILE A 516 -21.08 -27.67 0.17
N ASN A 517 -20.24 -27.12 1.06
CA ASN A 517 -20.67 -26.74 2.40
C ASN A 517 -21.76 -25.65 2.39
N LYS A 518 -21.64 -24.65 1.50
CA LYS A 518 -22.66 -23.63 1.29
C LYS A 518 -23.98 -24.22 0.77
N ALA A 519 -23.91 -25.15 -0.18
CA ALA A 519 -25.08 -25.87 -0.68
C ALA A 519 -25.73 -26.77 0.38
N MET A 520 -24.95 -27.20 1.38
CA MET A 520 -25.46 -28.01 2.49
C MET A 520 -26.16 -27.20 3.59
N SER A 521 -25.66 -26.01 3.92
CA SER A 521 -26.13 -25.23 5.07
C SER A 521 -27.45 -24.48 4.86
N GLY A 522 -27.87 -24.19 3.62
CA GLY A 522 -29.15 -23.52 3.34
C GLY A 522 -29.29 -22.06 3.79
N ASP A 523 -28.34 -21.50 4.55
CA ASP A 523 -28.23 -20.08 4.93
C ASP A 523 -27.68 -19.26 3.75
N THR A 524 -28.27 -18.21 3.16
CA THR A 524 -28.97 -17.00 3.67
C THR A 524 -28.29 -16.34 4.86
N ALA A 525 -27.57 -15.25 4.61
CA ALA A 525 -26.83 -14.43 5.57
C ALA A 525 -27.53 -14.21 6.92
N ALA A 526 -26.86 -14.58 8.02
CA ALA A 526 -26.93 -13.91 9.33
C ALA A 526 -25.81 -14.39 10.29
N GLU A 527 -25.08 -13.42 10.82
CA GLU A 527 -24.34 -13.33 12.09
C GLU A 527 -23.68 -14.57 12.74
N THR A 528 -22.37 -14.42 12.96
CA THR A 528 -21.54 -15.19 13.88
C THR A 528 -22.05 -15.12 15.32
N PRO A 529 -21.82 -16.17 16.12
CA PRO A 529 -21.38 -15.93 17.48
C PRO A 529 -20.12 -16.72 17.88
N ALA A 530 -19.15 -15.93 18.37
CA ALA A 530 -18.25 -16.12 19.52
C ALA A 530 -17.42 -17.41 19.71
N GLU A 531 -16.11 -17.16 19.84
CA GLU A 531 -15.07 -17.88 20.60
C GLU A 531 -15.50 -19.07 21.48
N GLU A 532 -14.79 -20.20 21.31
CA GLU A 532 -14.39 -21.01 22.47
C GLU A 532 -12.95 -21.54 22.31
N LYS A 533 -12.22 -21.45 23.44
CA LYS A 533 -10.82 -21.80 23.66
C LYS A 533 -10.51 -23.26 23.31
N THR A 534 -9.33 -23.50 22.76
CA THR A 534 -8.68 -24.82 22.78
C THR A 534 -7.39 -24.77 23.58
N GLU A 535 -7.38 -25.59 24.63
CA GLU A 535 -6.25 -25.92 25.49
C GLU A 535 -5.14 -26.64 24.71
N GLU A 536 -3.91 -26.34 25.12
CA GLU A 536 -2.64 -27.00 24.78
C GLU A 536 -2.66 -28.51 25.11
N PRO A 537 -2.12 -29.40 24.24
CA PRO A 537 -1.68 -30.70 24.69
C PRO A 537 -0.23 -30.65 25.19
N ALA A 538 -0.04 -31.27 26.34
CA ALA A 538 1.17 -31.34 27.15
C ALA A 538 2.44 -31.85 26.43
N GLU A 539 3.57 -31.27 26.84
CA GLU A 539 4.94 -31.72 26.58
C GLU A 539 5.16 -33.21 26.92
N GLU A 540 5.62 -33.99 25.94
CA GLU A 540 6.40 -35.21 26.19
C GLU A 540 7.90 -34.89 26.07
N LYS A 541 8.60 -34.98 27.20
CA LYS A 541 10.06 -34.89 27.31
C LYS A 541 10.74 -35.98 26.48
N LYS A 542 11.60 -35.58 25.53
CA LYS A 542 12.66 -36.44 25.00
C LYS A 542 14.00 -36.05 25.59
N GLU A 543 14.64 -37.02 26.24
CA GLU A 543 15.99 -36.97 26.77
C GLU A 543 17.03 -36.66 25.68
N GLU A 544 17.97 -35.81 26.06
CA GLU A 544 19.18 -35.40 25.36
C GLU A 544 20.22 -36.53 25.39
N PRO A 545 20.89 -36.91 24.28
CA PRO A 545 22.06 -37.75 24.34
C PRO A 545 23.35 -36.92 24.51
N ALA A 546 24.14 -37.33 25.50
CA ALA A 546 25.44 -36.79 25.91
C ALA A 546 26.54 -36.85 24.81
N PRO A 547 27.64 -36.08 24.94
CA PRO A 547 28.55 -35.78 23.84
C PRO A 547 29.54 -36.93 23.56
N VAL A 548 29.73 -37.26 22.28
CA VAL A 548 30.73 -38.23 21.81
C VAL A 548 32.06 -37.52 21.57
N LYS A 549 33.11 -38.13 22.11
CA LYS A 549 34.50 -37.68 22.08
C LYS A 549 35.11 -37.74 20.68
N GLU A 550 35.94 -36.74 20.43
CA GLU A 550 36.87 -36.52 19.33
C GLU A 550 37.81 -37.73 19.11
N GLU A 551 37.84 -38.28 17.89
CA GLU A 551 38.92 -39.14 17.39
C GLU A 551 39.43 -38.60 16.04
N ALA A 552 40.75 -38.61 15.92
CA ALA A 552 41.57 -37.87 14.98
C ALA A 552 41.43 -38.28 13.49
N GLU A 553 41.43 -37.27 12.60
CA GLU A 553 41.61 -37.44 11.15
C GLU A 553 43.04 -37.91 10.78
N PRO A 554 43.19 -38.83 9.80
CA PRO A 554 44.50 -39.14 9.24
C PRO A 554 44.87 -38.22 8.06
N ALA A 555 46.07 -37.66 8.19
CA ALA A 555 46.92 -36.95 7.23
C ALA A 555 46.60 -37.06 5.71
N LYS A 556 46.42 -35.88 5.11
CA LYS A 556 46.40 -35.60 3.66
C LYS A 556 47.68 -36.07 2.96
N LYS A 557 47.53 -36.90 1.91
CA LYS A 557 48.60 -37.25 0.96
C LYS A 557 48.86 -36.07 0.00
N LYS A 558 50.13 -35.65 -0.04
CA LYS A 558 50.69 -34.64 -0.97
C LYS A 558 50.59 -35.08 -2.43
N ALA A 559 50.08 -34.20 -3.30
CA ALA A 559 50.25 -34.27 -4.74
C ALA A 559 51.67 -33.80 -5.16
N PRO A 560 52.30 -34.38 -6.18
CA PRO A 560 53.68 -34.03 -6.55
C PRO A 560 53.75 -32.81 -7.49
N ALA A 561 54.71 -31.94 -7.20
CA ALA A 561 55.05 -30.75 -7.97
C ALA A 561 55.62 -31.07 -9.36
N LYS A 562 55.11 -30.38 -10.38
CA LYS A 562 55.66 -30.37 -11.75
C LYS A 562 57.01 -29.63 -11.77
N LYS A 563 58.08 -30.33 -12.12
CA LYS A 563 59.37 -29.75 -12.52
C LYS A 563 59.21 -29.00 -13.85
N LYS A 564 59.43 -27.68 -13.85
CA LYS A 564 59.77 -26.92 -15.07
C LYS A 564 61.26 -27.09 -15.34
N ALA A 565 61.59 -27.67 -16.50
CA ALA A 565 62.94 -27.75 -17.02
C ALA A 565 63.41 -26.36 -17.48
N LYS A 566 64.60 -25.98 -17.03
CA LYS A 566 65.42 -24.88 -17.55
C LYS A 566 65.90 -25.27 -18.95
N LYS A 567 65.77 -24.35 -19.90
CA LYS A 567 66.34 -24.40 -21.24
C LYS A 567 67.67 -23.65 -21.18
N GLU A 568 68.76 -24.33 -21.51
CA GLU A 568 70.03 -23.73 -21.94
C GLU A 568 70.18 -24.00 -23.44
N GLU A 569 70.84 -23.06 -24.12
CA GLU A 569 71.00 -22.81 -25.57
C GLU A 569 69.83 -22.12 -26.31
#